data_AF-A0A2W4LJ74-F1
#
_entry.id   AF-A0A2W4LJ74-F1
#
_cell.length_a   1.000
_cell.length_b   1.000
_cell.length_c   1.000
_cell.angle_alpha   90.00
_cell.angle_beta   90.00
_cell.angle_gamma   90.00
#
_symmetry.space_group_name_H-M   'P 1'
#
loop_
_entity.id
_entity.type
_entity.pdbx_description
1 polymer ?
#
loop_
_entity_poly.entity_id
_entity_poly.type
_entity_poly.pdbx_seq_one_letter_code
_entity_poly.pdbx_strand_id
1 'polypeptide(L)' 'MSGPLERLTRTNLRHEVYARVRAAVLTGELTRDDRITETGLSEMLGVSRAPVREALRQLGRA' A
#
# COMPACT_ATOMS: atom_id res chain seq x y z
N MET A 1 13.40 -18.41 -4.84
CA MET A 1 13.52 -17.41 -5.92
C MET A 1 12.20 -17.41 -6.67
N SER A 2 11.40 -16.36 -6.52
CA SER A 2 10.09 -16.22 -7.16
C SER A 2 10.26 -15.82 -8.63
N GLY A 3 9.59 -16.55 -9.53
CA GLY A 3 9.67 -16.30 -10.97
C GLY A 3 8.91 -15.05 -11.42
N PRO A 4 9.07 -14.62 -12.68
CA PRO A 4 8.60 -13.33 -13.19
C PRO A 4 7.07 -13.14 -13.18
N LEU A 5 6.29 -14.18 -12.88
CA LEU A 5 4.82 -14.15 -12.83
C LEU A 5 4.29 -14.99 -11.64
N GLU A 6 4.90 -14.86 -10.46
CA GLU A 6 4.34 -15.51 -9.28
C GLU A 6 2.96 -14.93 -8.95
N ARG A 7 1.98 -15.80 -8.69
CA ARG A 7 0.60 -15.39 -8.44
C ARG A 7 0.53 -14.58 -7.15
N LEU A 8 0.14 -13.31 -7.28
CA LEU A 8 -0.08 -12.46 -6.11
C LEU A 8 -1.20 -13.05 -5.26
N THR A 9 -0.86 -13.45 -4.04
CA THR A 9 -1.86 -13.77 -3.03
C THR A 9 -2.36 -12.47 -2.39
N ARG A 10 -3.57 -12.47 -1.84
CA ARG A 10 -4.14 -11.30 -1.14
C ARG A 10 -3.22 -10.79 -0.02
N THR A 11 -2.55 -11.71 0.68
CA THR A 11 -1.57 -11.41 1.74
C THR A 11 -0.35 -10.69 1.18
N ASN A 12 0.20 -11.16 0.05
CA ASN A 12 1.34 -10.53 -0.59
C ASN A 12 0.98 -9.12 -1.06
N LEU A 13 -0.16 -8.94 -1.73
CA LEU A 13 -0.60 -7.63 -2.21
C LEU A 13 -0.79 -6.61 -1.07
N ARG A 14 -1.34 -7.03 0.07
CA ARG A 14 -1.47 -6.16 1.25
C ARG A 14 -0.10 -5.75 1.79
N HIS A 15 0.84 -6.68 1.93
CA HIS A 15 2.20 -6.38 2.41
C HIS A 15 2.93 -5.44 1.45
N GLU A 16 2.77 -5.67 0.17
CA GLU A 16 3.38 -4.87 -0.88
C GLU A 16 2.82 -3.43 -0.88
N VAL A 17 1.51 -3.28 -0.72
CA VAL A 17 0.87 -1.95 -0.56
C VAL A 17 1.37 -1.27 0.72
N TYR A 18 1.43 -1.99 1.84
CA TYR A 18 1.97 -1.46 3.10
C TYR A 18 3.42 -0.98 2.95
N ALA A 19 4.28 -1.78 2.32
CA ALA A 19 5.68 -1.46 2.12
C ALA A 19 5.85 -0.18 1.28
N ARG A 20 5.09 -0.05 0.18
CA ARG A 20 5.10 1.16 -0.65
C ARG A 20 4.62 2.40 0.09
N VAL A 21 3.48 2.31 0.78
CA VAL A 21 2.92 3.46 1.53
C VAL A 21 3.88 3.88 2.65
N ARG A 22 4.45 2.92 3.38
CA ARG A 22 5.45 3.20 4.43
C ARG A 22 6.71 3.86 3.86
N ALA A 23 7.22 3.37 2.73
CA ALA A 23 8.38 3.96 2.08
C ALA A 23 8.11 5.40 1.64
N ALA A 24 6.95 5.66 1.05
CA ALA A 24 6.55 7.00 0.61
C ALA A 24 6.40 7.98 1.80
N VAL A 25 5.92 7.50 2.95
CA VAL A 25 5.91 8.32 4.19
C VAL A 25 7.32 8.60 4.71
N LEU A 26 8.20 7.60 4.72
CA LEU A 26 9.57 7.76 5.22
C LEU A 26 10.46 8.63 4.33
N THR A 27 10.18 8.66 3.03
CA THR A 27 10.89 9.48 2.04
C THR A 27 10.33 10.91 1.93
N GLY A 28 9.15 11.16 2.52
CA GLY A 28 8.46 12.44 2.42
C GLY A 28 7.66 12.64 1.13
N GLU A 29 7.56 11.61 0.27
CA GLU A 29 6.65 11.60 -0.88
C GLU A 29 5.17 11.67 -0.45
N LEU A 30 4.87 11.14 0.73
CA LEU A 30 3.58 11.27 1.40
C LEU A 30 3.80 11.90 2.78
N THR A 31 3.15 13.03 3.00
CA THR A 31 3.22 13.79 4.26
C THR A 31 1.91 13.71 5.03
N ARG A 32 1.89 14.17 6.29
CA ARG A 32 0.66 14.22 7.09
C ARG A 32 -0.35 15.24 6.57
N ASP A 33 0.12 16.25 5.84
CA ASP A 33 -0.71 17.30 5.26
C ASP A 33 -1.33 16.87 3.92
N ASP A 34 -0.77 15.83 3.29
CA ASP A 34 -1.36 15.25 2.10
C ASP A 34 -2.70 14.61 2.44
N ARG A 35 -3.73 15.01 1.69
CA ARG A 35 -5.07 14.44 1.88
C ARG A 35 -5.17 13.10 1.17
N ILE A 36 -4.63 12.08 1.82
CA ILE A 36 -4.59 10.73 1.28
C ILE A 36 -5.94 10.04 1.50
N THR A 37 -6.54 9.57 0.42
CA THR A 37 -7.77 8.77 0.46
C THR A 37 -7.49 7.34 0.02
N GLU A 38 -8.29 6.37 0.51
CA GLU A 38 -8.20 4.97 0.06
C GLU A 38 -8.36 4.86 -1.46
N THR A 39 -9.25 5.67 -2.04
CA THR A 39 -9.50 5.71 -3.48
C THR A 39 -8.27 6.20 -4.24
N GLY A 40 -7.70 7.35 -3.85
CA GLY A 40 -6.50 7.89 -4.50
C GLY A 40 -5.32 6.93 -4.45
N LEU A 41 -5.06 6.32 -3.28
CA LEU A 41 -4.01 5.30 -3.17
C LEU A 41 -4.29 4.07 -4.03
N SER A 42 -5.55 3.63 -4.13
CA SER A 42 -5.93 2.50 -4.96
C SER A 42 -5.67 2.76 -6.44
N GLU A 43 -5.95 3.98 -6.90
CA GLU A 43 -5.69 4.42 -8.27
C GLU A 43 -4.18 4.54 -8.53
N MET A 44 -3.43 5.20 -7.64
CA MET A 44 -1.98 5.36 -7.77
C MET A 44 -1.22 4.03 -7.81
N LEU A 45 -1.65 3.06 -7.00
CA LEU A 45 -0.99 1.76 -6.88
C LEU A 45 -1.56 0.71 -7.85
N GLY A 46 -2.62 1.02 -8.60
CA GLY A 46 -3.24 0.09 -9.54
C GLY A 46 -3.86 -1.14 -8.86
N VAL A 47 -4.36 -0.99 -7.63
CA VAL A 47 -4.94 -2.07 -6.83
C VAL A 47 -6.37 -1.74 -6.41
N SER A 48 -7.12 -2.73 -5.94
CA SER A 48 -8.44 -2.47 -5.35
C SER A 48 -8.33 -1.77 -3.98
N ARG A 49 -9.43 -1.15 -3.53
CA ARG A 49 -9.49 -0.46 -2.23
C ARG A 49 -9.30 -1.38 -1.01
N ALA A 50 -9.67 -2.66 -1.12
CA ALA A 50 -9.57 -3.62 -0.01
C ALA A 50 -8.14 -3.81 0.54
N PRO A 51 -7.11 -4.15 -0.28
CA PRO A 51 -5.73 -4.27 0.20
C PRO A 51 -5.16 -2.95 0.71
N VAL A 52 -5.54 -1.81 0.13
CA VAL A 52 -5.14 -0.47 0.60
C VAL A 52 -5.65 -0.22 2.01
N ARG A 53 -6.94 -0.43 2.24
CA ARG A 53 -7.56 -0.23 3.55
C ARG A 53 -6.94 -1.12 4.63
N GLU A 54 -6.63 -2.38 4.32
CA GLU A 54 -5.94 -3.26 5.28
C GLU A 54 -4.50 -2.81 5.57
N ALA A 55 -3.77 -2.37 4.55
CA ALA A 55 -2.41 -1.86 4.72
C ALA A 55 -2.39 -0.59 5.60
N LEU A 56 -3.32 0.34 5.38
CA LEU A 56 -3.46 1.54 6.20
C LEU A 56 -3.84 1.21 7.65
N ARG A 57 -4.75 0.24 7.87
CA ARG A 57 -5.06 -0.26 9.21
C ARG A 57 -3.83 -0.83 9.92
N GLN A 58 -2.95 -1.52 9.19
CA GLN A 58 -1.70 -2.05 9.73
C GLN A 58 -0.70 -0.94 10.06
N LEU A 59 -0.63 0.12 9.24
CA LEU A 59 0.25 1.27 9.47
C LEU A 59 -0.14 2.09 10.70
N GLY A 60 -1.44 2.32 10.94
CA GLY A 60 -1.90 3.06 12.13
C GLY A 60 -1.71 2.33 13.46
N ARG A 61 -1.21 1.09 13.46
CA ARG A 61 -0.94 0.27 14.66
C ARG A 61 0.57 0.10 14.95
N ALA A 62 1.44 0.57 14.04
CA ALA A 62 2.89 0.47 14.15
C ALA A 62 3.48 1.79 14.68
#